data_AF-A0A2L2WKE8-F1
#
_entry.id   AF-A0A2L2WKE8-F1
#
_cell.length_a   1.000
_cell.length_b   1.000
_cell.length_c   1.000
_cell.angle_alpha   90.00
_cell.angle_beta   90.00
_cell.angle_gamma   90.00
#
_symmetry.space_group_name_H-M   'P 1'
#
loop_
_entity.id
_entity.type
_entity.pdbx_description
1 polymer ?
#
loop_
_entity_poly.entity_id
_entity_poly.type
_entity_poly.pdbx_seq_one_letter_code
_entity_poly.pdbx_strand_id
1 'polypeptide(L)'
;MRKVYNYTLTLVMAVFTVFSLASCTDDDVDQAYDMNGIWQGTIQGEYYNDRYGRDGQWDTEIQFVQDGDFSNGGYGYEEDYSYYWNRVYRSKFYWEVRNGRILLDYDDGYRIIIRDYELYSVGRGMRFRGYLDDWDTGETLASFNLVKVSDWTDWAKKHNAAFDDADE
;
A
#
# COMPACT_ATOMS: atom_id res chain seq x y z
N MET A 1 29.36 39.04 23.49
CA MET A 1 29.03 37.63 23.15
C MET A 1 27.52 37.36 23.00
N ARG A 2 26.67 38.37 22.73
CA ARG A 2 25.21 38.16 22.50
C ARG A 2 24.80 38.14 21.01
N LYS A 3 25.61 38.72 20.13
CA LYS A 3 25.28 38.82 18.69
C LYS A 3 25.56 37.53 17.91
N VAL A 4 26.57 36.75 18.32
CA VAL A 4 26.97 35.51 17.63
C VAL A 4 25.94 34.39 17.82
N TYR A 5 25.28 34.36 18.99
CA TYR A 5 24.29 33.34 19.33
C TYR A 5 22.99 33.45 18.51
N ASN A 6 22.63 34.66 18.08
CA ASN A 6 21.43 34.89 17.29
C ASN A 6 21.58 34.44 15.83
N TYR A 7 22.80 34.50 15.27
CA TYR A 7 23.03 34.04 13.89
C TYR A 7 23.07 32.51 13.78
N THR A 8 23.58 31.81 14.80
CA THR A 8 23.58 30.34 14.84
C THR A 8 22.17 29.77 14.99
N LEU A 9 21.28 30.44 15.73
CA LEU A 9 19.90 29.99 15.91
C LEU A 9 19.06 30.12 14.62
N THR A 10 19.24 31.21 13.86
CA THR A 10 18.54 31.42 12.59
C THR A 10 19.03 30.46 11.50
N LEU A 11 20.33 30.13 11.47
CA LEU A 11 20.88 29.18 10.51
C LEU A 11 20.37 27.74 10.74
N VAL A 12 20.18 27.34 12.00
CA VAL A 12 19.64 26.00 12.35
C VAL A 12 18.16 25.89 11.96
N MET A 13 17.35 26.94 12.18
CA MET A 13 15.93 26.95 11.77
C MET A 13 15.77 26.93 10.23
N ALA A 14 16.70 27.55 9.49
CA ALA A 14 16.71 27.53 8.03
C ALA A 14 17.09 26.15 7.46
N VAL A 15 17.93 25.37 8.14
CA VAL A 15 18.31 24.02 7.68
C VAL A 15 17.16 23.01 7.88
N PHE A 16 16.35 23.15 8.94
CA PHE A 16 15.17 22.29 9.13
C PHE A 16 14.04 22.57 8.12
N THR A 17 13.96 23.79 7.58
CA THR A 17 12.92 24.14 6.60
C THR A 17 13.25 23.69 5.17
N VAL A 18 14.51 23.39 4.85
CA VAL A 18 14.89 22.86 3.52
C VAL A 18 14.59 21.36 3.40
N PHE A 19 14.62 20.59 4.50
CA PHE A 19 14.18 19.18 4.47
C PHE A 19 12.66 19.02 4.39
N SER A 20 11.87 20.05 4.74
CA SER A 20 10.41 20.01 4.64
C SER A 20 9.84 20.46 3.28
N LEU A 21 10.68 20.93 2.36
CA LEU A 21 10.25 21.48 1.06
C LEU A 21 10.67 20.63 -0.14
N ALA A 22 11.19 19.42 0.09
CA ALA A 22 11.51 18.44 -0.94
C ALA A 22 10.42 17.35 -1.10
N SER A 23 9.17 17.58 -0.69
CA SER A 23 8.05 16.69 -1.03
C SER A 23 7.48 16.99 -2.43
N CYS A 24 8.38 17.26 -3.39
CA CYS A 24 8.03 17.71 -4.73
C CYS A 24 7.61 16.52 -5.59
N THR A 25 6.38 16.01 -5.42
CA THR A 25 5.58 15.26 -6.41
C THR A 25 6.13 13.93 -6.97
N ASP A 26 7.43 13.78 -7.18
CA ASP A 26 8.11 12.57 -7.64
C ASP A 26 8.12 11.47 -6.56
N ASP A 27 8.12 11.84 -5.27
CA ASP A 27 8.15 10.88 -4.16
C ASP A 27 6.91 9.97 -4.14
N ASP A 28 5.72 10.52 -4.42
CA ASP A 28 4.48 9.72 -4.49
C ASP A 28 4.45 8.81 -5.73
N VAL A 29 5.06 9.23 -6.86
CA VAL A 29 5.15 8.43 -8.09
C VAL A 29 6.14 7.28 -7.93
N ASP A 30 7.31 7.55 -7.36
CA ASP A 30 8.34 6.53 -7.08
C ASP A 30 7.79 5.50 -6.08
N GLN A 31 7.12 5.96 -5.03
CA GLN A 31 6.41 5.10 -4.08
C GLN A 31 5.37 4.22 -4.79
N ALA A 32 4.54 4.79 -5.66
CA ALA A 32 3.56 4.04 -6.43
C ALA A 32 4.21 2.98 -7.34
N TYR A 33 5.34 3.32 -7.97
CA TYR A 33 6.08 2.39 -8.81
C TYR A 33 6.58 1.17 -8.01
N ASP A 34 7.12 1.39 -6.82
CA ASP A 34 7.66 0.32 -5.96
C ASP A 34 6.57 -0.62 -5.42
N MET A 35 5.32 -0.14 -5.33
CA MET A 35 4.17 -0.94 -4.89
C MET A 35 3.74 -2.01 -5.89
N ASN A 36 4.05 -1.83 -7.19
CA ASN A 36 3.62 -2.74 -8.26
C ASN A 36 3.95 -4.21 -7.96
N GLY A 37 2.95 -5.07 -8.11
CA GLY A 37 3.07 -6.52 -7.91
C GLY A 37 2.03 -7.08 -6.96
N ILE A 38 2.28 -8.30 -6.50
CA ILE A 38 1.38 -9.09 -5.66
C ILE A 38 2.03 -9.30 -4.29
N TRP A 39 1.26 -9.00 -3.25
CA TRP A 39 1.67 -9.08 -1.86
C TRP A 39 0.74 -10.02 -1.11
N GLN A 40 1.30 -10.95 -0.34
CA GLN A 40 0.53 -11.96 0.40
C GLN A 40 0.87 -11.95 1.88
N GLY A 41 -0.12 -12.20 2.73
CA GLY A 41 0.07 -12.39 4.17
C GLY A 41 -1.24 -12.26 4.94
N THR A 42 -1.12 -11.96 6.23
CA THR A 42 -2.27 -11.79 7.12
C THR A 42 -2.34 -10.34 7.59
N ILE A 43 -3.54 -9.77 7.59
CA ILE A 43 -3.83 -8.48 8.21
C ILE A 43 -4.25 -8.73 9.67
N GLN A 44 -3.64 -8.03 10.62
CA GLN A 44 -3.86 -8.20 12.06
C GLN A 44 -4.62 -7.01 12.62
N GLY A 45 -5.85 -7.26 13.08
CA GLY A 45 -6.72 -6.25 13.69
C GLY A 45 -8.17 -6.46 13.30
N GLU A 46 -8.93 -5.38 13.31
CA GLU A 46 -10.39 -5.35 13.10
C GLU A 46 -10.78 -5.26 11.61
N TYR A 47 -9.81 -5.19 10.68
CA TYR A 47 -10.07 -5.02 9.25
C TYR A 47 -11.17 -5.94 8.69
N TYR A 48 -11.09 -7.26 8.94
CA TYR A 48 -12.09 -8.20 8.43
C TYR A 48 -13.43 -8.12 9.16
N ASN A 49 -13.42 -7.74 10.44
CA ASN A 49 -14.65 -7.50 11.19
C ASN A 49 -15.37 -6.28 10.65
N ASP A 50 -14.65 -5.18 10.49
CA ASP A 50 -15.17 -3.94 9.95
C ASP A 50 -15.68 -4.10 8.51
N ARG A 51 -14.88 -4.73 7.64
CA ARG A 51 -15.24 -4.93 6.23
C ARG A 51 -16.36 -5.95 6.01
N TYR A 52 -16.36 -7.07 6.73
CA TYR A 52 -17.23 -8.22 6.43
C TYR A 52 -18.16 -8.64 7.59
N GLY A 53 -18.08 -7.98 8.75
CA GLY A 53 -18.78 -8.37 9.97
C GLY A 53 -18.30 -9.71 10.54
N ARG A 54 -17.02 -10.07 10.30
CA ARG A 54 -16.50 -11.41 10.59
C ARG A 54 -15.09 -11.42 11.16
N ASP A 55 -14.97 -12.01 12.33
CA ASP A 55 -13.67 -12.39 12.91
C ASP A 55 -13.16 -13.72 12.35
N GLY A 56 -11.87 -13.99 12.55
CA GLY A 56 -11.28 -15.30 12.31
C GLY A 56 -9.85 -15.24 11.82
N GLN A 57 -9.37 -16.38 11.34
CA GLN A 57 -8.11 -16.47 10.61
C GLN A 57 -8.37 -16.24 9.12
N TRP A 58 -7.61 -15.31 8.57
CA TRP A 58 -7.70 -14.88 7.19
C TRP A 58 -6.30 -14.81 6.57
N ASP A 59 -6.22 -15.06 5.27
CA ASP A 59 -5.08 -14.67 4.45
C ASP A 59 -5.57 -13.72 3.36
N THR A 60 -4.70 -12.77 3.00
CA THR A 60 -4.95 -11.76 1.99
C THR A 60 -3.87 -11.83 0.92
N GLU A 61 -4.30 -11.77 -0.33
CA GLU A 61 -3.48 -11.40 -1.48
C GLU A 61 -3.94 -10.04 -1.98
N ILE A 62 -3.03 -9.07 -2.09
CA ILE A 62 -3.32 -7.75 -2.68
C ILE A 62 -2.40 -7.49 -3.85
N GLN A 63 -2.99 -7.14 -4.98
CA GLN A 63 -2.30 -6.76 -6.20
C GLN A 63 -2.41 -5.26 -6.41
N PHE A 64 -1.26 -4.61 -6.61
CA PHE A 64 -1.20 -3.23 -7.09
C PHE A 64 -0.72 -3.19 -8.53
N VAL A 65 -1.45 -2.44 -9.36
CA VAL A 65 -1.14 -2.14 -10.75
C VAL A 65 -1.17 -0.63 -10.95
N GLN A 66 -0.03 -0.07 -11.32
CA GLN A 66 0.12 1.33 -11.65
C GLN A 66 -0.33 1.58 -13.10
N ASP A 67 -1.07 2.66 -13.34
CA ASP A 67 -1.63 2.99 -14.68
C ASP A 67 -0.57 3.48 -15.69
N GLY A 68 0.70 3.54 -15.28
CA GLY A 68 1.86 3.88 -16.11
C GLY A 68 3.02 4.41 -15.26
N ASP A 69 4.21 4.45 -15.85
CA ASP A 69 5.49 4.74 -15.15
C ASP A 69 5.53 6.10 -14.43
N PHE A 70 4.62 7.02 -14.75
CA PHE A 70 4.54 8.36 -14.15
C PHE A 70 3.23 8.60 -13.37
N SER A 71 2.43 7.56 -13.16
CA SER A 71 1.19 7.64 -12.38
C SER A 71 1.50 7.50 -10.89
N ASN A 72 0.89 8.29 -10.04
CA ASN A 72 0.94 8.09 -8.60
C ASN A 72 -0.07 7.02 -8.11
N GLY A 73 -0.68 6.26 -9.02
CA GLY A 73 -1.70 5.29 -8.67
C GLY A 73 -2.13 4.39 -9.82
N GLY A 74 -3.23 3.67 -9.62
CA GLY A 74 -3.88 2.87 -10.64
C GLY A 74 -5.00 2.03 -10.06
N TYR A 75 -5.02 0.75 -10.42
CA TYR A 75 -6.01 -0.20 -9.95
C TYR A 75 -5.37 -1.41 -9.26
N GLY A 76 -6.19 -2.20 -8.60
CA GLY A 76 -5.75 -3.40 -7.92
C GLY A 76 -6.87 -4.37 -7.64
N TYR A 77 -6.48 -5.53 -7.12
CA TYR A 77 -7.40 -6.56 -6.67
C TYR A 77 -6.95 -7.06 -5.31
N GLU A 78 -7.91 -7.30 -4.43
CA GLU A 78 -7.71 -7.96 -3.16
C GLU A 78 -8.50 -9.27 -3.15
N GLU A 79 -7.85 -10.35 -2.74
CA GLU A 79 -8.47 -11.64 -2.46
C GLU A 79 -8.25 -12.00 -0.99
N ASP A 80 -9.35 -12.12 -0.24
CA ASP A 80 -9.36 -12.52 1.17
C ASP A 80 -9.92 -13.93 1.33
N TYR A 81 -9.13 -14.83 1.91
CA TYR A 81 -9.53 -16.18 2.21
C TYR A 81 -9.79 -16.37 3.70
N SER A 82 -11.04 -16.67 4.06
CA SER A 82 -11.40 -17.05 5.42
C SER A 82 -11.25 -18.56 5.63
N TYR A 83 -10.32 -18.95 6.50
CA TYR A 83 -10.14 -20.36 6.89
C TYR A 83 -11.35 -20.91 7.64
N TYR A 84 -11.98 -20.09 8.49
CA TYR A 84 -13.09 -20.54 9.31
C TYR A 84 -14.37 -20.74 8.49
N TRP A 85 -14.66 -19.83 7.56
CA TRP A 85 -15.86 -19.88 6.74
C TRP A 85 -15.68 -20.61 5.41
N ASN A 86 -14.44 -20.96 5.04
CA ASN A 86 -14.06 -21.52 3.74
C ASN A 86 -14.63 -20.69 2.58
N ARG A 87 -14.38 -19.38 2.61
CA ARG A 87 -14.88 -18.40 1.64
C ARG A 87 -13.74 -17.56 1.11
N VAL A 88 -13.83 -17.23 -0.18
CA VAL A 88 -12.98 -16.26 -0.86
C VAL A 88 -13.83 -15.04 -1.17
N TYR A 89 -13.34 -13.86 -0.80
CA TYR A 89 -13.89 -12.57 -1.22
C TYR A 89 -12.89 -11.94 -2.18
N ARG A 90 -13.37 -11.41 -3.30
CA ARG A 90 -12.54 -10.74 -4.30
C ARG A 90 -13.11 -9.37 -4.56
N SER A 91 -12.27 -8.36 -4.39
CA SER A 91 -12.67 -6.96 -4.54
C SER A 91 -11.68 -6.24 -5.43
N LYS A 92 -12.20 -5.48 -6.40
CA LYS A 92 -11.39 -4.55 -7.18
C LYS A 92 -11.35 -3.21 -6.44
N PHE A 93 -10.23 -2.51 -6.56
CA PHE A 93 -10.08 -1.15 -6.05
C PHE A 93 -9.30 -0.26 -7.01
N TYR A 94 -9.48 1.05 -6.84
CA TYR A 94 -8.57 2.07 -7.34
C TYR A 94 -7.71 2.55 -6.19
N TRP A 95 -6.49 2.97 -6.51
CA TRP A 95 -5.57 3.46 -5.50
C TRP A 95 -4.73 4.62 -6.00
N GLU A 96 -4.33 5.49 -5.08
CA GLU A 96 -3.35 6.56 -5.31
C GLU A 96 -2.44 6.73 -4.09
N VAL A 97 -1.17 7.03 -4.35
CA VAL A 97 -0.27 7.57 -3.35
C VAL A 97 -0.46 9.08 -3.31
N ARG A 98 -0.73 9.60 -2.11
CA ARG A 98 -0.94 11.03 -1.90
C ARG A 98 -0.38 11.45 -0.56
N ASN A 99 0.68 12.25 -0.59
CA ASN A 99 1.42 12.73 0.57
C ASN A 99 1.92 11.56 1.46
N GLY A 100 2.57 10.56 0.84
CA GLY A 100 3.14 9.42 1.57
C GLY A 100 2.12 8.46 2.20
N ARG A 101 0.88 8.46 1.70
CA ARG A 101 -0.19 7.54 2.10
C ARG A 101 -0.77 6.88 0.88
N ILE A 102 -1.16 5.61 0.99
CA ILE A 102 -1.84 4.91 -0.11
C ILE A 102 -3.34 4.91 0.19
N LEU A 103 -4.10 5.49 -0.70
CA LEU A 103 -5.55 5.67 -0.60
C LEU A 103 -6.18 4.57 -1.44
N LEU A 104 -7.00 3.70 -0.84
CA LEU A 104 -7.67 2.59 -1.52
C LEU A 104 -9.18 2.82 -1.51
N ASP A 105 -9.77 2.82 -2.70
CA ASP A 105 -11.21 2.98 -2.94
C ASP A 105 -11.74 1.74 -3.66
N TYR A 106 -12.45 0.87 -2.93
CA TYR A 106 -12.96 -0.40 -3.45
C TYR A 106 -14.28 -0.18 -4.20
N ASP A 107 -14.52 -0.98 -5.24
CA ASP A 107 -15.72 -0.90 -6.08
C ASP A 107 -17.03 -1.18 -5.29
N ASP A 108 -16.93 -1.81 -4.11
CA ASP A 108 -18.05 -2.06 -3.18
C ASP A 108 -18.35 -0.86 -2.25
N GLY A 109 -17.60 0.24 -2.38
CA GLY A 109 -17.73 1.47 -1.60
C GLY A 109 -16.93 1.48 -0.30
N TYR A 110 -16.22 0.41 0.03
CA TYR A 110 -15.31 0.37 1.17
C TYR A 110 -14.04 1.17 0.87
N ARG A 111 -13.53 1.94 1.85
CA ARG A 111 -12.41 2.87 1.63
C ARG A 111 -11.46 2.85 2.81
N ILE A 112 -10.18 2.64 2.53
CA ILE A 112 -9.12 2.59 3.57
C ILE A 112 -7.91 3.40 3.15
N ILE A 113 -7.13 3.79 4.16
CA ILE A 113 -5.86 4.47 3.99
C ILE A 113 -4.76 3.55 4.55
N ILE A 114 -3.76 3.26 3.73
CA ILE A 114 -2.50 2.70 4.19
C ILE A 114 -1.60 3.85 4.64
N ARG A 115 -1.22 3.84 5.92
CA ARG A 115 -0.32 4.83 6.52
C ARG A 115 0.94 4.18 7.09
N ASP A 116 1.95 5.03 7.32
CA ASP A 116 3.23 4.70 7.95
C ASP A 116 3.83 3.40 7.39
N TYR A 117 3.74 3.25 6.07
CA TYR A 117 4.12 2.03 5.40
C TYR A 117 5.59 2.03 5.01
N GLU A 118 6.13 0.84 4.88
CA GLU A 118 7.53 0.62 4.53
C GLU A 118 7.66 -0.61 3.64
N LEU A 119 8.43 -0.44 2.57
CA LEU A 119 8.95 -1.51 1.75
C LEU A 119 10.36 -1.86 2.23
N TYR A 120 10.58 -3.11 2.65
CA TYR A 120 11.89 -3.53 3.14
C TYR A 120 12.26 -4.96 2.73
N SER A 121 13.56 -5.19 2.55
CA SER A 121 14.09 -6.49 2.13
C SER A 121 14.34 -7.42 3.30
N VAL A 122 13.97 -8.70 3.15
CA VAL A 122 14.37 -9.79 4.05
C VAL A 122 15.01 -10.91 3.23
N GLY A 123 16.34 -10.98 3.28
CA GLY A 123 17.10 -11.87 2.41
C GLY A 123 16.97 -11.46 0.94
N ARG A 124 16.36 -12.33 0.13
CA ARG A 124 16.03 -12.05 -1.29
C ARG A 124 14.57 -11.65 -1.52
N GLY A 125 13.75 -11.68 -0.48
CA GLY A 125 12.34 -11.33 -0.56
C GLY A 125 12.10 -9.87 -0.19
N MET A 126 11.03 -9.30 -0.75
CA MET A 126 10.55 -7.97 -0.39
C MET A 126 9.34 -8.08 0.53
N ARG A 127 9.23 -7.16 1.48
CA ARG A 127 8.10 -7.08 2.40
C ARG A 127 7.50 -5.69 2.40
N PHE A 128 6.21 -5.66 2.70
CA PHE A 128 5.39 -4.46 2.77
C PHE A 128 4.65 -4.48 4.09
N ARG A 129 4.94 -3.52 4.98
CA ARG A 129 4.26 -3.38 6.26
C ARG A 129 3.67 -2.00 6.39
N GLY A 130 2.63 -1.87 7.21
CA GLY A 130 1.99 -0.60 7.49
C GLY A 130 0.75 -0.78 8.36
N TYR A 131 -0.08 0.26 8.39
CA TYR A 131 -1.36 0.26 9.10
C TYR A 131 -2.49 0.59 8.12
N LEU A 132 -3.63 -0.05 8.35
CA LEU A 132 -4.89 0.26 7.67
C LEU A 132 -5.71 1.14 8.60
N ASP A 133 -6.06 2.32 8.12
CA ASP A 133 -7.03 3.19 8.77
C ASP A 133 -8.31 3.24 7.92
N ASP A 134 -9.44 3.36 8.60
CA ASP A 134 -10.71 3.71 7.97
C ASP A 134 -10.60 5.12 7.37
N TRP A 135 -10.99 5.27 6.11
CA TRP A 135 -10.81 6.53 5.40
C TRP A 135 -11.67 7.67 5.98
N ASP A 136 -12.92 7.37 6.35
CA ASP A 136 -13.91 8.38 6.72
C ASP A 136 -13.72 8.89 8.16
N THR A 137 -13.29 8.00 9.05
CA THR A 137 -13.12 8.27 10.49
C THR A 137 -11.66 8.51 10.88
N GLY A 138 -10.71 7.95 10.12
CA GLY A 138 -9.28 7.95 10.46
C GLY A 138 -8.91 6.99 11.60
N GLU A 139 -9.82 6.12 12.03
CA GLU A 139 -9.53 5.12 13.06
C GLU A 139 -8.65 4.00 12.49
N THR A 140 -7.67 3.56 13.27
CA THR A 140 -6.81 2.44 12.87
C THR A 140 -7.53 1.11 13.05
N LEU A 141 -7.74 0.44 11.93
CA LEU A 141 -8.39 -0.87 11.87
C LEU A 141 -7.39 -1.99 12.12
N ALA A 142 -6.22 -1.94 11.49
CA ALA A 142 -5.29 -3.05 11.50
C ALA A 142 -3.84 -2.64 11.22
N SER A 143 -2.94 -3.59 11.43
CA SER A 143 -1.57 -3.57 10.92
C SER A 143 -1.32 -4.78 10.03
N PHE A 144 -0.37 -4.70 9.10
CA PHE A 144 -0.03 -5.81 8.23
C PHE A 144 1.46 -5.93 7.99
N ASN A 145 1.87 -7.11 7.53
CA ASN A 145 3.22 -7.37 7.06
C ASN A 145 3.16 -8.45 5.96
N LEU A 146 3.07 -8.00 4.72
CA LEU A 146 2.91 -8.82 3.54
C LEU A 146 4.26 -9.09 2.88
N VAL A 147 4.34 -10.20 2.15
CA VAL A 147 5.51 -10.63 1.39
C VAL A 147 5.21 -10.47 -0.09
N LYS A 148 6.13 -9.89 -0.85
CA LYS A 148 6.02 -9.84 -2.31
C LYS A 148 6.21 -11.24 -2.88
N VAL A 149 5.22 -11.72 -3.63
CA VAL A 149 5.23 -13.07 -4.23
C VAL A 149 5.35 -13.04 -5.75
N SER A 150 5.04 -11.92 -6.39
CA SER A 150 5.20 -11.73 -7.82
C SER A 150 5.37 -10.26 -8.15
N ASP A 151 6.23 -9.97 -9.12
CA ASP A 151 6.25 -8.68 -9.79
C ASP A 151 5.17 -8.61 -10.87
N TRP A 152 4.77 -7.40 -11.26
CA TRP A 152 3.79 -7.14 -12.33
C TRP A 152 4.14 -7.87 -13.64
N THR A 153 5.42 -7.86 -14.03
CA THR A 153 5.90 -8.54 -15.24
C THR A 153 5.70 -10.05 -15.22
N ASP A 154 5.64 -10.67 -14.06
CA ASP A 154 5.44 -12.11 -13.92
C ASP A 154 3.95 -12.48 -13.87
N TRP A 155 3.10 -11.62 -13.29
CA TRP A 155 1.65 -11.76 -13.39
C TRP A 155 1.16 -11.67 -14.84
N ALA A 156 1.63 -10.68 -15.61
CA ALA A 156 1.24 -10.51 -17.01
C ALA A 156 1.61 -11.73 -17.85
N LYS A 157 2.78 -12.34 -17.61
CA LYS A 157 3.18 -13.60 -18.27
C LYS A 157 2.29 -14.77 -17.86
N LYS A 158 1.99 -14.92 -16.56
CA LYS A 158 1.18 -16.03 -16.03
C LYS A 158 -0.28 -15.98 -16.51
N HIS A 159 -0.85 -14.78 -16.62
CA HIS A 159 -2.24 -14.62 -17.05
C HIS A 159 -2.39 -14.59 -18.57
N ASN A 160 -1.46 -14.00 -19.32
CA ASN A 160 -1.52 -14.09 -20.79
C ASN A 160 -1.35 -15.54 -21.28
N ALA A 161 -0.54 -16.36 -20.60
CA ALA A 161 -0.47 -17.80 -20.89
C ALA A 161 -1.79 -18.53 -20.61
N ALA A 162 -2.55 -18.12 -19.58
CA ALA A 162 -3.84 -18.70 -19.26
C ALA A 162 -4.97 -18.26 -20.21
N PHE A 163 -4.81 -17.14 -20.93
CA PHE A 163 -5.73 -16.71 -21.99
C PHE A 163 -5.38 -17.34 -23.35
N ASP A 164 -4.11 -17.60 -23.64
CA ASP A 164 -3.70 -18.33 -24.85
C ASP A 164 -4.11 -19.83 -24.79
N ASP A 165 -4.10 -20.46 -23.61
CA ASP A 165 -4.54 -21.86 -23.41
C ASP A 165 -6.08 -22.04 -23.38
N ALA A 166 -6.86 -20.96 -23.43
CA ALA A 166 -8.32 -21.00 -23.42
C ALA A 166 -8.96 -20.99 -24.83
N ASP A 167 -8.14 -20.83 -25.88
CA ASP A 167 -8.54 -20.75 -27.29
C ASP A 167 -8.05 -21.95 -28.14
N GLU A 168 -7.64 -23.07 -27.54
CA GLU A 168 -7.33 -24.35 -28.24
C GLU A 168 -8.37 -25.46 -28.04
#